data_AF-A0A2A3LJ07-F1
#
_entry.id   AF-A0A2A3LJ07-F1
#
_cell.length_a   1.000
_cell.length_b   1.000
_cell.length_c   1.000
_cell.angle_alpha   90.00
_cell.angle_beta   90.00
_cell.angle_gamma   90.00
#
_symmetry.space_group_name_H-M   'P 1'
#
loop_
_entity.id
_entity.type
_entity.pdbx_description
1 polymer ?
#
loop_
_entity_poly.entity_id
_entity_poly.type
_entity_poly.pdbx_seq_one_letter_code
_entity_poly.pdbx_strand_id
1 'polypeptide(L)' 'MKRDTDPTLVISLGRNGRVSYPDRCWEEIEPVLRRMWEFDGRMCAWHDVRAAVQAAWRAGDGVDAQRGRRRMLENRAA' A
#
# COMPACT_ATOMS: atom_id res chain seq x y z
N MET A 1 21.63 17.02 -5.68
CA MET A 1 21.34 15.83 -4.86
C MET A 1 20.04 15.24 -5.35
N LYS A 2 20.05 14.04 -5.95
CA LYS A 2 18.81 13.28 -6.11
C LYS A 2 18.35 12.93 -4.70
N ARG A 3 17.13 13.30 -4.32
CA ARG A 3 16.55 12.84 -3.06
C ARG A 3 16.29 11.35 -3.23
N ASP A 4 17.25 10.54 -2.79
CA ASP A 4 17.07 9.09 -2.76
C ASP A 4 15.87 8.78 -1.90
N THR A 5 14.85 8.26 -2.55
CA THR A 5 13.58 7.94 -1.91
C THR A 5 13.67 6.53 -1.41
N ASP A 6 13.51 6.35 -0.10
CA ASP A 6 13.60 5.04 0.53
C ASP A 6 12.51 4.12 -0.06
N PRO A 7 12.88 3.06 -0.81
CA PRO A 7 11.92 2.12 -1.38
C PRO A 7 11.05 1.44 -0.31
N THR A 8 11.57 1.31 0.92
CA THR A 8 10.85 0.73 2.05
C THR A 8 9.65 1.58 2.42
N LEU A 9 9.79 2.92 2.41
CA LEU A 9 8.69 3.84 2.71
C LEU A 9 7.61 3.79 1.62
N VAL A 10 8.03 3.74 0.36
CA VAL A 10 7.13 3.62 -0.79
C VAL A 10 6.30 2.34 -0.70
N ILE A 11 6.95 1.20 -0.44
CA ILE A 11 6.29 -0.10 -0.30
C ILE A 11 5.37 -0.12 0.93
N SER A 12 5.83 0.41 2.05
CA SER A 12 5.06 0.45 3.30
C SER A 12 3.81 1.30 3.15
N LEU A 13 3.90 2.46 2.50
CA LEU A 13 2.75 3.33 2.23
C LEU A 13 1.68 2.59 1.42
N GLY A 14 2.06 1.91 0.34
CA GLY A 14 1.12 1.17 -0.50
C GLY A 14 0.45 0.01 0.26
N ARG A 15 1.23 -0.79 0.99
CA ARG A 15 0.71 -1.90 1.79
C ARG A 15 -0.20 -1.44 2.92
N ASN A 16 0.19 -0.39 3.65
CA ASN A 16 -0.61 0.17 4.73
C ASN A 16 -1.90 0.77 4.19
N GLY A 17 -1.85 1.40 3.01
CA GLY A 17 -3.04 1.86 2.29
C GLY A 17 -4.00 0.71 1.98
N ARG A 18 -3.49 -0.45 1.55
CA ARG A 18 -4.34 -1.62 1.27
C ARG A 18 -5.00 -2.14 2.53
N VAL A 19 -4.23 -2.32 3.60
CA VAL A 19 -4.72 -2.83 4.90
C VAL A 19 -5.75 -1.88 5.52
N SER A 20 -5.53 -0.56 5.40
CA SER A 20 -6.42 0.44 5.99
C SER A 20 -7.73 0.62 5.19
N TYR A 21 -7.68 0.33 3.89
CA TYR A 21 -8.80 0.53 2.97
C TYR A 21 -9.03 -0.71 2.07
N PRO A 22 -9.47 -1.84 2.67
CA PRO A 22 -9.63 -3.11 1.95
C PRO A 22 -10.75 -3.09 0.90
N ASP A 23 -11.77 -2.23 1.06
CA ASP A 23 -12.93 -2.18 0.17
C ASP A 23 -12.92 -1.01 -0.82
N ARG A 24 -11.86 -0.19 -0.78
CA ARG A 24 -11.74 1.00 -1.62
C ARG A 24 -10.91 0.74 -2.86
N CYS A 25 -11.25 1.41 -3.95
CA CYS A 25 -10.42 1.36 -5.15
C CYS A 25 -9.25 2.35 -5.06
N TRP A 26 -8.25 2.16 -5.93
CA TRP A 26 -7.06 3.00 -5.95
C TRP A 26 -7.40 4.49 -6.09
N GLU A 27 -8.36 4.82 -6.96
CA GLU A 27 -8.75 6.20 -7.26
C GLU A 27 -9.32 6.93 -6.04
N GLU A 28 -10.00 6.22 -5.14
CA GLU A 28 -10.53 6.78 -3.90
C GLU A 28 -9.43 7.03 -2.86
N ILE A 29 -8.41 6.15 -2.80
CA ILE A 29 -7.38 6.20 -1.76
C ILE A 29 -6.12 6.97 -2.17
N GLU A 30 -5.85 7.11 -3.48
CA GLU A 30 -4.68 7.81 -4.00
C GLU A 30 -4.53 9.21 -3.39
N PRO A 31 -5.59 10.05 -3.29
CA PRO A 31 -5.47 11.37 -2.69
C PRO A 31 -5.06 11.34 -1.21
N VAL A 32 -5.45 10.28 -0.49
CA VAL A 32 -5.09 10.09 0.93
C VAL A 32 -3.62 9.72 1.05
N LEU A 33 -3.16 8.73 0.29
CA LEU A 33 -1.75 8.30 0.30
C LEU A 33 -0.83 9.41 -0.18
N ARG A 34 -1.24 10.17 -1.20
CA ARG A 34 -0.53 11.36 -1.66
C ARG A 34 -0.34 12.38 -0.54
N ARG A 35 -1.42 12.73 0.18
CA ARG A 35 -1.34 13.66 1.32
C ARG A 35 -0.39 13.15 2.40
N MET A 36 -0.43 11.85 2.71
CA MET A 36 0.49 11.24 3.67
C MET A 36 1.95 11.34 3.23
N TRP A 37 2.23 11.09 1.94
CA TRP A 37 3.56 11.20 1.38
C TRP A 37 4.11 12.64 1.39
N GLU A 38 3.27 13.58 0.97
CA GLU A 38 3.65 14.99 0.85
C GLU A 38 3.76 15.69 2.23
N PHE A 39 3.12 15.15 3.28
CA PHE A 39 3.14 15.72 4.63
C PHE A 39 4.55 15.85 5.21
N ASP A 40 5.44 14.88 4.97
CA ASP A 40 6.80 14.91 5.51
C ASP A 40 7.73 15.88 4.75
N GLY A 41 7.36 16.33 3.55
CA GLY A 41 8.02 17.40 2.78
C GLY A 41 9.50 17.18 2.40
N ARG A 42 10.12 16.09 2.87
CA ARG A 42 11.55 15.78 2.75
C ARG A 42 11.88 14.84 1.59
N MET A 43 10.86 14.18 1.04
CA MET A 43 10.96 13.15 0.01
C MET A 43 10.83 13.71 -1.42
N CYS A 44 10.98 12.86 -2.44
CA CYS A 44 10.70 13.21 -3.84
C CYS A 44 9.22 13.52 -4.06
N ALA A 45 8.89 14.02 -5.25
CA ALA A 45 7.50 14.32 -5.59
C ALA A 45 6.65 13.04 -5.61
N TRP A 46 5.37 13.15 -5.29
CA TRP A 46 4.40 12.04 -5.38
C TRP A 46 4.43 11.37 -6.77
N HIS A 47 4.56 12.17 -7.83
CA HIS A 47 4.62 11.69 -9.20
C HIS A 47 5.73 10.65 -9.43
N ASP A 48 6.86 10.79 -8.73
CA ASP A 48 8.01 9.89 -8.89
C ASP A 48 7.79 8.52 -8.23
N VAL A 49 6.92 8.45 -7.21
CA VAL A 49 6.67 7.22 -6.43
C VAL A 49 5.31 6.59 -6.66
N ARG A 50 4.35 7.33 -7.25
CA ARG A 50 2.95 6.93 -7.44
C ARG A 50 2.83 5.51 -7.98
N ALA A 51 3.57 5.18 -9.03
CA ALA A 51 3.52 3.88 -9.69
C ALA A 51 3.98 2.75 -8.75
N ALA A 52 5.03 2.98 -7.97
CA ALA A 52 5.56 2.01 -7.02
C ALA A 52 4.64 1.84 -5.80
N VAL A 53 4.05 2.92 -5.29
CA VAL A 53 3.02 2.85 -4.23
C VAL A 53 1.81 2.07 -4.72
N GLN A 54 1.32 2.33 -5.93
CA GLN A 54 0.19 1.61 -6.52
C GLN A 54 0.51 0.12 -6.71
N ALA A 55 1.71 -0.22 -7.17
CA ALA A 55 2.14 -1.61 -7.29
C ALA A 55 2.14 -2.32 -5.93
N ALA A 56 2.68 -1.68 -4.88
CA ALA A 56 2.68 -2.21 -3.52
C ALA A 56 1.25 -2.36 -2.94
N TRP A 57 0.35 -1.43 -3.27
CA TRP A 57 -1.07 -1.50 -2.90
C TRP A 57 -1.77 -2.71 -3.54
N ARG A 58 -1.63 -2.88 -4.86
CA ARG A 58 -2.22 -4.02 -5.60
C ARG A 58 -1.64 -5.37 -5.16
N ALA A 59 -0.37 -5.41 -4.77
CA ALA A 59 0.25 -6.65 -4.28
C ALA A 59 -0.40 -7.16 -2.98
N GLY A 60 -1.05 -6.29 -2.19
CA GLY A 60 -1.77 -6.68 -0.99
C GLY A 60 -3.01 -7.54 -1.26
N ASP A 61 -3.63 -7.43 -2.45
CA ASP A 61 -4.77 -8.27 -2.86
C ASP A 61 -4.45 -9.77 -2.82
N GLY A 62 -3.22 -10.13 -3.18
CA GLY A 62 -2.76 -11.52 -3.15
C GLY A 62 -2.56 -12.07 -1.73
N VAL A 63 -2.25 -11.20 -0.76
CA VAL A 63 -1.95 -11.58 0.62
C VAL A 63 -3.23 -11.71 1.45
N ASP A 64 -4.20 -10.82 1.27
CA ASP A 64 -5.49 -10.90 1.97
C ASP A 64 -6.33 -12.09 1.46
N ALA A 65 -6.29 -12.39 0.15
CA ALA A 65 -6.88 -13.61 -0.39
C ALA A 65 -6.22 -14.89 0.17
N GLN A 66 -4.90 -14.89 0.40
CA GLN A 66 -4.18 -16.01 1.00
C GLN A 66 -4.48 -16.16 2.50
N ARG A 67 -4.53 -15.04 3.23
CA ARG A 67 -4.80 -15.00 4.68
C ARG A 67 -6.24 -15.39 5.00
N GLY A 68 -7.21 -14.92 4.21
CA GLY A 68 -8.62 -15.33 4.31
C GLY A 68 -8.80 -16.83 4.08
N ARG A 69 -8.16 -17.39 3.05
CA ARG A 69 -8.19 -18.83 2.76
C ARG A 69 -7.57 -19.69 3.86
N ARG A 70 -6.44 -19.27 4.41
CA ARG A 70 -5.75 -20.01 5.49
C ARG A 70 -6.59 -20.08 6.77
N ARG A 71 -7.22 -18.96 7.16
CA ARG A 71 -8.10 -18.90 8.34
C ARG A 71 -9.35 -19.77 8.22
N MET A 72 -9.87 -19.92 6.99
CA MET A 72 -11.05 -20.73 6.71
C MET A 72 -10.76 -22.24 6.77
N LEU A 73 -9.53 -22.65 6.44
CA LEU A 73 -9.06 -24.04 6.54
C LEU A 73 -8.76 -24.43 8.00
N GLU A 74 -8.17 -23.54 8.80
CA GLU A 74 -7.93 -23.78 10.24
C GLU A 74 -9.25 -23.95 11.03
N ASN A 75 -10.29 -23.17 10.74
CA ASN A 75 -11.59 -23.28 11.42
C ASN A 75 -12.43 -24.51 11.02
N ARG A 76 -12.04 -25.26 9.98
CA ARG A 76 -12.75 -26.48 9.55
C ARG A 76 -12.14 -27.77 10.11
N ALA A 77 -10.99 -27.67 10.76
CA ALA A 77 -10.26 -28.80 11.34
C ALA A 77 -10.35 -28.85 12.88
N ALA A 78 -11.19 -28.00 13.49
CA ALA A 78 -11.43 -27.93 14.93
C ALA A 78 -12.84 -28.44 15.27
#